data_AF-A0ABD2YSS6-F1
#
_entry.id   AF-A0ABD2YSS6-F1
#
_cell.length_a   1.000
_cell.length_b   1.000
_cell.length_c   1.000
_cell.angle_alpha   90.00
_cell.angle_beta   90.00
_cell.angle_gamma   90.00
#
_symmetry.space_group_name_H-M   'P 1'
#
loop_
_entity.id
_entity.type
_entity.pdbx_description
1 polymer ?
#
loop_
_entity_poly.entity_id
_entity_poly.type
_entity_poly.pdbx_seq_one_letter_code
_entity_poly.pdbx_strand_id
1 'polypeptide(L)'
;MAIKQWILHDWSDEECVKILKNCKEAIPSKDKGGKVIIIDMVMKNRPEGDDSDDKAIETQLFFDMLMMVLTKGRERNEKEWAKLFFEAGFSGYKINPVFGLRSLIEVSGFPSVVPWDFHQFKNHSGNWFWPRSEGLRTLRIWAEQCV
;
A
#
# COMPACT_ATOMS: atom_id res chain seq x y z
N MET A 1 0.03 -9.04 -12.06
CA MET A 1 -1.06 -8.45 -11.24
C MET A 1 -1.60 -9.55 -10.35
N ALA A 2 -1.75 -9.30 -9.06
CA ALA A 2 -2.41 -10.23 -8.13
C ALA A 2 -3.67 -9.56 -7.58
N ILE A 3 -4.79 -10.28 -7.53
CA ILE A 3 -6.07 -9.75 -7.06
C ILE A 3 -6.52 -10.55 -5.83
N LYS A 4 -6.83 -9.87 -4.74
CA LYS A 4 -7.44 -10.43 -3.53
C LYS A 4 -8.73 -9.68 -3.24
N GLN A 5 -9.87 -10.34 -3.45
CA GLN A 5 -11.17 -9.74 -3.18
C GLN A 5 -11.72 -10.36 -1.92
N TRP A 6 -11.94 -9.55 -0.88
CA TRP A 6 -12.73 -9.91 0.29
C TRP A 6 -12.24 -11.18 1.00
N ILE A 7 -10.93 -11.25 1.18
CA ILE A 7 -10.25 -12.40 1.80
C ILE A 7 -9.39 -11.93 2.97
N LEU A 8 -8.81 -10.72 2.93
CA LEU A 8 -7.79 -10.33 3.91
C LEU A 8 -8.38 -9.95 5.27
N HIS A 9 -9.66 -9.56 5.34
CA HIS A 9 -10.36 -9.40 6.62
C HIS A 9 -10.57 -10.71 7.39
N ASP A 10 -10.44 -11.89 6.77
CA ASP A 10 -10.63 -13.19 7.44
C ASP A 10 -9.39 -13.63 8.24
N TRP A 11 -8.24 -13.07 7.91
CA TRP A 11 -6.93 -13.50 8.40
C TRP A 11 -6.40 -12.58 9.49
N SER A 12 -5.59 -13.13 10.39
CA SER A 12 -4.84 -12.32 11.36
C SER A 12 -3.84 -11.39 10.65
N ASP A 13 -3.31 -10.41 11.36
CA ASP A 13 -2.30 -9.50 10.82
C ASP A 13 -1.05 -10.26 10.33
N GLU A 14 -0.59 -11.25 11.09
CA GLU A 14 0.57 -12.07 10.74
C GLU A 14 0.34 -12.91 9.49
N GLU A 15 -0.88 -13.45 9.35
CA GLU A 15 -1.30 -14.21 8.17
C GLU A 15 -1.44 -13.29 6.95
N CYS A 16 -2.01 -12.10 7.12
CA CYS A 16 -2.08 -11.07 6.08
C CYS A 16 -0.69 -10.71 5.56
N VAL A 17 0.28 -10.44 6.45
CA VAL A 17 1.66 -10.14 6.05
C VAL A 17 2.29 -11.28 5.26
N LYS A 18 2.07 -12.55 5.67
CA LYS A 18 2.56 -13.72 4.92
C LYS A 18 1.94 -13.78 3.52
N ILE A 19 0.63 -13.61 3.40
CA ILE A 19 -0.08 -13.60 2.11
C ILE A 19 0.46 -12.47 1.20
N LEU A 20 0.64 -11.28 1.77
CA LEU A 20 1.14 -10.10 1.05
C LEU A 20 2.59 -10.28 0.58
N LYS A 21 3.47 -10.91 1.39
CA LYS A 21 4.83 -11.27 0.98
C LYS A 21 4.83 -12.25 -0.19
N ASN A 22 4.00 -13.30 -0.13
CA ASN A 22 3.85 -14.24 -1.25
C ASN A 22 3.34 -13.55 -2.52
N CYS A 23 2.39 -12.61 -2.38
CA CYS A 23 1.93 -11.81 -3.52
C CYS A 23 3.05 -10.96 -4.11
N LYS A 24 3.91 -10.37 -3.27
CA LYS A 24 5.06 -9.57 -3.70
C LYS A 24 6.08 -10.40 -4.49
N GLU A 25 6.32 -11.65 -4.08
CA GLU A 25 7.20 -12.58 -4.81
C GLU A 25 6.60 -13.05 -6.14
N ALA A 26 5.27 -13.17 -6.20
CA ALA A 26 4.55 -13.64 -7.39
C ALA A 26 4.31 -12.56 -8.46
N ILE A 27 4.39 -11.27 -8.12
CA ILE A 27 4.20 -10.20 -9.11
C ILE A 27 5.47 -9.97 -9.96
N PRO A 28 5.31 -9.61 -11.26
CA PRO A 28 6.45 -9.34 -12.14
C PRO A 28 7.41 -8.28 -11.59
N SER A 29 8.70 -8.38 -11.97
CA SER A 29 9.79 -7.48 -11.58
C SER A 29 9.51 -6.01 -11.84
N LYS A 30 10.31 -5.13 -11.19
CA LYS A 30 10.18 -3.66 -11.17
C LYS A 30 9.84 -3.02 -12.52
N ASP A 31 10.47 -3.54 -13.56
CA ASP A 31 10.45 -3.10 -14.95
C ASP A 31 9.08 -3.30 -15.62
N LYS A 32 8.18 -4.09 -15.04
CA LYS A 32 6.85 -4.41 -15.57
C LYS A 32 5.68 -3.85 -14.75
N GLY A 33 5.96 -3.04 -13.72
CA GLY A 33 4.91 -2.34 -12.97
C GLY A 33 3.97 -3.25 -12.17
N GLY A 34 4.49 -4.31 -11.56
CA GLY A 34 3.70 -5.23 -10.74
C GLY A 34 2.97 -4.54 -9.60
N LYS A 35 1.64 -4.73 -9.52
CA LYS A 35 0.77 -4.25 -8.43
C LYS A 35 -0.04 -5.41 -7.84
N VAL A 36 -0.34 -5.28 -6.55
CA VAL A 36 -1.36 -6.07 -5.86
C VAL A 36 -2.61 -5.21 -5.73
N ILE A 37 -3.75 -5.77 -6.10
CA ILE A 37 -5.06 -5.13 -5.96
C ILE A 37 -5.84 -5.87 -4.89
N ILE A 38 -6.29 -5.13 -3.88
CA ILE A 38 -7.10 -5.63 -2.78
C ILE A 38 -8.45 -4.92 -2.86
N ILE A 39 -9.55 -5.67 -2.75
CA ILE A 39 -10.88 -5.11 -2.60
C ILE A 39 -11.38 -5.53 -1.23
N ASP A 40 -11.36 -4.60 -0.27
CA ASP A 40 -11.76 -4.88 1.11
C ASP A 40 -12.31 -3.63 1.80
N MET A 41 -12.92 -3.80 2.97
CA MET A 41 -13.39 -2.68 3.78
C MET A 41 -12.22 -1.94 4.43
N VAL A 42 -12.36 -0.62 4.50
CA VAL A 42 -11.44 0.27 5.21
C VAL A 42 -12.29 1.04 6.20
N MET A 43 -12.12 0.72 7.48
CA MET A 43 -12.86 1.36 8.56
C MET A 43 -12.58 2.86 8.56
N LYS A 44 -13.65 3.65 8.47
CA LYS A 44 -13.53 5.10 8.62
C LYS A 44 -13.40 5.40 10.11
N ASN A 45 -12.43 6.25 10.46
CA ASN A 45 -12.43 6.86 11.79
C ASN A 45 -13.47 7.98 11.77
N ARG A 46 -14.43 7.96 12.70
CA ARG A 46 -15.39 9.07 12.86
C ARG A 46 -14.61 10.33 13.25
N PRO A 47 -14.65 11.42 12.46
CA PRO A 47 -14.21 12.72 12.93
C PRO A 47 -15.11 13.13 14.09
N GLU A 48 -14.55 13.63 15.19
CA GLU A 48 -15.36 14.14 16.31
C GLU A 48 -16.33 15.23 15.80
N GLY A 49 -17.63 15.01 15.99
CA GLY A 49 -18.68 15.98 15.65
C GLY A 49 -19.30 15.87 14.25
N ASP A 50 -19.01 14.81 13.49
CA ASP A 50 -19.67 14.54 12.20
C ASP A 50 -20.68 13.37 12.33
N ASP A 51 -21.96 13.69 12.11
CA ASP A 51 -23.11 12.77 12.15
C ASP A 51 -23.62 12.41 10.73
N SER A 52 -22.93 12.87 9.68
CA SER A 52 -23.43 12.76 8.30
C SER A 52 -23.40 11.34 7.71
N ASP A 53 -22.73 10.37 8.35
CA ASP A 53 -22.49 9.02 7.82
C ASP A 53 -22.83 7.87 8.80
N ASP A 54 -23.75 8.12 9.74
CA ASP A 54 -24.08 7.19 10.84
C ASP A 54 -24.45 5.77 10.38
N LYS A 55 -25.23 5.62 9.30
CA LYS A 55 -25.64 4.28 8.80
C LYS A 55 -24.49 3.47 8.20
N ALA A 56 -23.55 4.13 7.52
CA ALA A 56 -22.39 3.46 6.94
C ALA A 56 -21.45 2.99 8.04
N ILE A 57 -21.26 3.82 9.08
CA ILE A 57 -20.48 3.47 10.28
C ILE A 57 -21.13 2.32 11.03
N GLU A 58 -22.45 2.36 11.26
CA GLU A 58 -23.19 1.26 11.91
C GLU A 58 -23.03 -0.05 11.15
N THR A 59 -23.13 -0.02 9.81
CA THR A 59 -22.94 -1.21 8.99
C THR A 59 -21.50 -1.73 9.06
N GLN A 60 -20.50 -0.85 9.03
CA GLN A 60 -19.09 -1.22 9.20
C GLN A 60 -18.83 -1.89 10.56
N LEU A 61 -19.40 -1.36 11.64
CA LEU A 61 -19.32 -1.97 12.98
C LEU A 61 -20.03 -3.33 13.04
N PHE A 62 -21.16 -3.48 12.36
CA PHE A 62 -21.84 -4.77 12.26
C PHE A 62 -20.98 -5.82 11.55
N PHE A 63 -20.29 -5.43 10.48
CA PHE A 63 -19.33 -6.32 9.81
C PHE A 63 -18.11 -6.65 10.69
N ASP A 64 -17.57 -5.69 11.44
CA ASP A 64 -16.46 -5.97 12.37
C ASP A 64 -16.86 -6.97 13.47
N MET A 65 -18.06 -6.83 14.03
CA MET A 65 -18.62 -7.83 14.94
C MET A 65 -18.79 -9.19 14.26
N LEU A 66 -19.27 -9.23 13.02
CA LEU A 66 -19.42 -10.46 12.25
C LEU A 66 -18.06 -11.16 12.05
N MET A 67 -17.02 -10.40 11.69
CA MET A 67 -15.67 -10.92 11.48
C MET A 67 -15.07 -11.47 12.78
N MET A 68 -15.30 -10.78 13.90
CA MET A 68 -14.88 -11.23 15.24
C MET A 68 -15.50 -12.57 15.64
N VAL A 69 -16.73 -12.85 15.21
CA VAL A 69 -17.43 -14.11 15.53
C VAL A 69 -17.06 -15.25 14.58
N LEU A 70 -16.90 -14.96 13.29
CA LEU A 70 -16.78 -15.99 12.25
C LEU A 70 -15.33 -16.32 11.86
N THR A 71 -14.38 -15.44 12.15
CA THR A 71 -13.03 -15.52 11.59
C THR A 71 -11.97 -15.24 12.65
N LYS A 72 -10.68 -15.36 12.30
CA LYS A 72 -9.57 -14.88 13.13
C LYS A 72 -9.12 -13.47 12.76
N GLY A 73 -9.77 -12.87 11.77
CA GLY A 73 -9.45 -11.55 11.29
C GLY A 73 -10.37 -10.50 11.89
N ARG A 74 -10.31 -9.32 11.31
CA ARG A 74 -10.98 -8.10 11.77
C ARG A 74 -11.03 -7.08 10.66
N GLU A 75 -11.94 -6.14 10.79
CA GLU A 75 -11.93 -4.97 9.95
C GLU A 75 -10.78 -4.03 10.36
N ARG A 76 -10.19 -3.37 9.36
CA ARG A 76 -8.99 -2.56 9.53
C ARG A 76 -9.20 -1.15 9.04
N ASN A 77 -8.71 -0.18 9.80
CA ASN A 77 -8.63 1.19 9.34
C ASN A 77 -7.42 1.38 8.40
N GLU A 78 -7.33 2.55 7.75
CA GLU A 78 -6.24 2.85 6.81
C GLU A 78 -4.84 2.71 7.42
N LYS A 79 -4.65 3.10 8.68
CA LYS A 79 -3.34 3.03 9.34
C LYS A 79 -2.90 1.58 9.56
N GLU A 80 -3.84 0.71 9.93
CA GLU A 80 -3.60 -0.72 10.11
C GLU A 80 -3.29 -1.40 8.76
N TRP A 81 -4.05 -1.08 7.71
CA TRP A 81 -3.74 -1.51 6.35
C TRP A 81 -2.34 -1.10 5.91
N ALA A 82 -1.99 0.18 6.09
CA ALA A 82 -0.68 0.70 5.75
C ALA A 82 0.45 -0.06 6.45
N LYS A 83 0.29 -0.33 7.76
CA LYS A 83 1.24 -1.13 8.53
C LYS A 83 1.49 -2.50 7.90
N LEU A 84 0.44 -3.23 7.54
CA LEU A 84 0.57 -4.55 6.89
C LEU A 84 1.34 -4.47 5.56
N PHE A 85 1.07 -3.45 4.75
CA PHE A 85 1.75 -3.26 3.47
C PHE A 85 3.24 -3.00 3.66
N PHE A 86 3.60 -2.12 4.59
CA PHE A 86 5.00 -1.81 4.88
C PHE A 86 5.74 -3.00 5.51
N GLU A 87 5.11 -3.76 6.40
CA GLU A 87 5.69 -4.98 6.98
C GLU A 87 5.87 -6.11 5.97
N ALA A 88 5.00 -6.18 4.96
CA ALA A 88 5.16 -7.06 3.79
C ALA A 88 6.21 -6.54 2.78
N GLY A 89 6.78 -5.35 3.03
CA GLY A 89 7.85 -4.74 2.26
C GLY A 89 7.37 -3.99 1.01
N PHE A 90 6.10 -3.64 0.91
CA PHE A 90 5.63 -2.68 -0.10
C PHE A 90 6.08 -1.26 0.28
N SER A 91 6.11 -0.35 -0.69
CA SER A 91 6.61 1.02 -0.48
C SER A 91 5.59 2.11 -0.86
N GLY A 92 4.44 1.73 -1.40
CA GLY A 92 3.34 2.64 -1.67
C GLY A 92 1.99 1.92 -1.70
N TYR A 93 0.94 2.67 -1.42
CA TYR A 93 -0.44 2.23 -1.62
C TYR A 93 -1.34 3.40 -2.02
N LYS A 94 -2.50 3.09 -2.59
CA LYS A 94 -3.57 4.03 -2.89
C LYS A 94 -4.92 3.40 -2.55
N ILE A 95 -5.76 4.09 -1.80
CA ILE A 95 -7.11 3.64 -1.43
C ILE A 95 -8.13 4.48 -2.19
N ASN A 96 -9.06 3.83 -2.88
CA ASN A 96 -10.20 4.48 -3.53
C ASN A 96 -11.51 3.88 -3.01
N PRO A 97 -12.41 4.65 -2.36
CA PRO A 97 -13.71 4.16 -1.91
C PRO A 97 -14.68 4.11 -3.09
N VAL A 98 -14.65 3.04 -3.88
CA VAL A 98 -15.42 2.91 -5.14
C VAL A 98 -16.52 1.85 -5.10
N PHE A 99 -16.61 1.03 -4.04
CA PHE A 99 -17.53 -0.11 -3.98
C PHE A 99 -18.46 -0.06 -2.76
N GLY A 100 -19.12 1.08 -2.55
CA GLY A 100 -19.98 1.33 -1.38
C GLY A 100 -19.15 1.34 -0.10
N LEU A 101 -19.37 0.38 0.79
CA LEU A 101 -18.59 0.23 2.03
C LEU A 101 -17.15 -0.30 1.81
N ARG A 102 -16.87 -0.83 0.61
CA ARG A 102 -15.57 -1.41 0.26
C ARG A 102 -14.72 -0.43 -0.55
N SER A 103 -13.41 -0.59 -0.39
CA SER A 103 -12.39 0.19 -1.09
C SER A 103 -11.58 -0.69 -2.03
N LEU A 104 -11.17 -0.10 -3.16
CA LEU A 104 -10.11 -0.62 -4.00
C LEU A 104 -8.78 -0.10 -3.45
N ILE A 105 -7.94 -1.01 -2.98
CA ILE A 105 -6.60 -0.71 -2.48
C ILE A 105 -5.59 -1.22 -3.50
N GLU A 106 -4.82 -0.31 -4.08
CA GLU A 106 -3.66 -0.64 -4.90
C GLU A 106 -2.41 -0.62 -4.02
N VAL A 107 -1.63 -1.70 -4.04
CA VAL A 107 -0.37 -1.79 -3.29
C VAL A 107 0.78 -1.99 -4.27
N SER A 108 1.80 -1.13 -4.16
CA SER A 108 2.96 -1.10 -5.05
C SER A 108 4.26 -1.35 -4.29
N GLY A 109 5.13 -2.19 -4.86
CA GLY A 109 6.49 -2.40 -4.34
C GLY A 109 7.42 -1.22 -4.61
N PHE A 110 6.92 -0.20 -5.31
CA PHE A 110 7.64 1.02 -5.68
C PHE A 110 6.98 2.22 -5.02
N PRO A 111 7.76 3.25 -4.63
CA PRO A 111 7.20 4.50 -4.17
C PRO A 111 6.19 4.96 -5.23
N SER A 112 4.94 5.09 -4.82
CA SER A 112 3.82 5.50 -5.68
C SER A 112 3.98 6.92 -6.19
N VAL A 113 4.87 7.69 -5.56
CA VAL A 113 5.47 8.91 -6.08
C VAL A 113 6.70 8.54 -6.92
N VAL A 114 6.53 8.58 -8.24
CA VAL A 114 7.60 9.16 -9.07
C VAL A 114 7.87 10.55 -8.48
N PRO A 115 9.11 10.87 -8.05
CA PRO A 115 9.44 12.26 -7.76
C PRO A 115 9.10 13.06 -9.01
N TRP A 116 8.26 14.09 -8.86
CA TRP A 116 7.69 14.86 -9.97
C TRP A 116 8.73 15.65 -10.80
N ASP A 117 10.03 15.46 -10.58
CA ASP A 117 11.10 16.21 -11.25
C ASP A 117 12.23 15.32 -11.83
N PHE A 118 11.88 14.33 -12.66
CA PHE A 118 12.87 13.52 -13.41
C PHE A 118 13.20 14.08 -14.81
N HIS A 119 13.18 15.39 -15.00
CA HIS A 119 13.59 16.01 -16.26
C HIS A 119 15.05 16.48 -16.32
N GLN A 120 15.84 16.37 -15.24
CA GLN A 120 17.11 17.09 -15.16
C GLN A 120 18.40 16.28 -15.27
N PHE A 121 18.38 14.95 -15.27
CA PHE A 121 19.63 14.16 -15.32
C PHE A 121 19.94 13.66 -16.73
N LYS A 122 20.52 14.56 -17.53
CA LYS A 122 21.25 14.23 -18.76
C LYS A 122 22.73 14.14 -18.43
N ASN A 123 23.43 13.16 -19.00
CA ASN A 123 24.89 13.18 -18.98
C ASN A 123 25.44 14.23 -19.97
N HIS A 124 26.75 14.44 -19.99
CA HIS A 124 27.42 15.40 -20.88
C HIS A 124 27.22 15.11 -22.38
N SER A 125 26.76 13.90 -22.73
CA SER A 125 26.41 13.47 -24.09
C SER A 125 24.90 13.52 -24.37
N GLY A 126 24.09 14.08 -23.47
CA GLY A 126 22.66 14.29 -23.66
C GLY A 126 21.78 13.07 -23.43
N ASN A 127 22.36 11.95 -22.98
CA ASN A 127 21.64 10.71 -22.71
C ASN A 127 21.00 10.70 -21.32
N TRP A 128 19.79 10.14 -21.25
CA TRP A 128 19.04 9.93 -20.02
C TRP A 128 19.63 8.77 -19.21
N PHE A 129 19.80 8.96 -17.90
CA PHE A 129 20.21 7.88 -17.01
C PHE A 129 19.39 7.82 -15.72
N TRP A 130 19.14 6.60 -15.25
CA TRP A 130 18.40 6.31 -14.03
C TRP A 130 19.38 5.97 -12.90
N PRO A 131 19.32 6.60 -11.73
CA PRO A 131 20.13 6.18 -10.60
C PRO A 131 19.71 4.77 -10.18
N ARG A 132 20.52 3.76 -10.50
CA ARG A 132 20.32 2.41 -10.01
C ARG A 132 20.56 2.44 -8.50
N SER A 133 19.60 1.93 -7.72
CA SER A 133 19.73 1.78 -6.28
C SER A 133 20.73 0.66 -5.95
N GLU A 134 22.01 0.91 -6.16
CA GLU A 134 23.09 0.12 -5.60
C GLU A 134 23.92 1.02 -4.68
N GLY A 135 23.77 0.78 -3.38
CA GLY A 135 24.76 1.15 -2.37
C GLY A 135 24.64 2.55 -1.81
N LEU A 136 24.45 2.61 -0.50
CA LEU A 136 24.72 3.76 0.40
C LEU A 136 26.17 4.32 0.29
N ARG A 137 26.97 3.89 -0.68
CA ARG A 137 28.32 4.42 -0.97
C ARG A 137 28.28 5.70 -1.81
N THR A 138 27.24 5.91 -2.62
CA THR A 138 27.16 7.06 -3.53
C THR A 138 26.77 8.37 -2.82
N LEU A 139 26.12 8.29 -1.65
CA LEU A 139 25.85 9.47 -0.80
C LEU A 139 27.13 10.01 -0.14
N ARG A 140 28.15 9.17 0.08
CA ARG A 140 29.44 9.61 0.65
C ARG A 140 30.31 10.33 -0.38
N ILE A 141 30.22 9.94 -1.65
CA ILE A 141 30.96 10.59 -2.75
C ILE A 141 30.42 12.00 -3.04
N TRP A 142 29.12 12.23 -2.86
CA TRP A 142 28.49 13.55 -3.05
C TRP A 142 28.75 14.55 -1.91
N ALA A 143 29.13 14.08 -0.71
CA ALA A 143 29.44 14.95 0.43
C ALA A 143 30.89 15.49 0.40
N GLU A 144 31.79 14.88 -0.37
CA GLU A 144 33.23 15.24 -0.40
C GLU A 144 33.63 16.10 -1.61
N GLN A 145 32.69 16.48 -2.49
CA GLN A 145 32.94 17.37 -3.64
C GLN A 145 32.24 18.74 -3.54
N CYS A 146 31.81 19.13 -2.34
CA CYS A 146 31.31 20.49 -2.04
C CYS A 146 32.25 21.29 -1.12
N VAL A 147 33.55 20.97 -1.09
CA VAL A 147 34.65 21.85 -0.68
C VAL A 147 35.77 21.72 -1.71
#